data_AF-A0AAE0EL18-F1
#
_entry.id   AF-A0AAE0EL18-F1
#
_cell.length_a   1.000
_cell.length_b   1.000
_cell.length_c   1.000
_cell.angle_alpha   90.00
_cell.angle_beta   90.00
_cell.angle_gamma   90.00
#
_symmetry.space_group_name_H-M   'P 1'
#
loop_
_entity.id
_entity.type
_entity.pdbx_description
1 polymer ?
#
loop_
_entity_poly.entity_id
_entity_poly.type
_entity_poly.pdbx_seq_one_letter_code
_entity_poly.pdbx_strand_id
1 'polypeptide(L)'
;MVNLKGKNCTCRKWNLTGIPCKHAIASIYTEYKDPSMYVDIYYHKEIQMKCYGDVMYGIKMEKYWTKTERPTSVPPKIVKQPGRPKKLKIMEIGEIPPVSEKVQANAQVIHMQCLQARRSQLQELFQTCQ
;
A
#
# COMPACT_ATOMS: atom_id res chain seq x y z
N MET A 1 15.23 9.84 9.85
CA MET A 1 15.86 11.08 10.34
C MET A 1 15.24 12.28 9.62
N VAL A 2 15.03 13.39 10.32
CA VAL A 2 14.41 14.63 9.81
C VAL A 2 15.40 15.77 10.03
N ASN A 3 15.57 16.65 9.04
CA ASN A 3 16.30 17.90 9.18
C ASN A 3 15.33 19.06 8.88
N LEU A 4 14.93 19.78 9.92
CA LEU A 4 13.97 20.87 9.80
C LEU A 4 14.56 22.13 9.17
N LYS A 5 15.84 22.44 9.44
CA LYS A 5 16.53 23.59 8.84
C LYS A 5 16.71 23.40 7.33
N GLY A 6 17.13 22.21 6.93
CA GLY A 6 17.29 21.83 5.52
C GLY A 6 16.02 21.35 4.84
N LYS A 7 14.84 21.48 5.50
CA LYS A 7 13.52 21.03 5.02
C LYS A 7 13.56 19.66 4.32
N ASN A 8 14.21 18.68 4.93
CA ASN A 8 14.40 17.36 4.34
C ASN A 8 14.16 16.20 5.31
N CYS A 9 13.93 15.02 4.74
CA CYS A 9 13.72 13.80 5.50
C CYS A 9 14.30 12.60 4.76
N THR A 10 14.83 11.62 5.49
CA THR A 10 15.39 10.39 4.91
C THR A 10 14.38 9.58 4.09
N CYS A 11 13.07 9.75 4.34
CA CYS A 11 12.03 9.15 3.49
C CYS A 11 11.89 9.80 2.11
N ARG A 12 12.64 10.87 1.82
CA ARG A 12 12.67 11.66 0.57
C ARG A 12 11.36 12.31 0.13
N LYS A 13 10.23 12.00 0.77
CA LYS A 13 8.93 12.58 0.39
C LYS A 13 8.93 14.10 0.44
N TRP A 14 9.48 14.69 1.51
CA TRP A 14 9.59 16.15 1.62
C TRP A 14 10.50 16.76 0.56
N ASN A 15 11.64 16.11 0.26
CA ASN A 15 12.54 16.56 -0.81
C ASN A 15 11.88 16.55 -2.20
N LEU A 16 11.00 15.59 -2.46
CA LEU A 16 10.34 15.43 -3.76
C LEU A 16 9.15 16.36 -3.93
N THR A 17 8.36 16.56 -2.87
CA THR A 17 7.09 17.28 -2.97
C THR A 17 7.14 18.69 -2.40
N GLY A 18 8.20 19.09 -1.68
CA GLY A 18 8.24 20.36 -0.94
C GLY A 18 7.25 20.44 0.24
N ILE A 19 6.51 19.37 0.51
CA ILE A 19 5.50 19.29 1.57
C ILE A 19 6.02 18.38 2.69
N PRO A 20 5.97 18.80 3.98
CA PRO A 20 6.41 17.99 5.10
C PRO A 20 5.75 16.60 5.12
N CYS A 21 6.57 15.56 5.25
CA CYS A 21 6.07 14.19 5.39
C CYS A 21 5.60 13.92 6.83
N LYS A 22 4.93 12.77 7.08
CA LYS A 22 4.47 12.39 8.42
C LYS A 22 5.57 12.43 9.50
N HIS A 23 6.81 12.08 9.13
CA HIS A 23 7.95 12.14 10.05
C HIS A 23 8.32 13.59 10.37
N ALA A 24 8.34 14.45 9.36
CA ALA A 24 8.64 15.87 9.52
C ALA A 24 7.56 16.58 10.34
N ILE A 25 6.29 16.32 10.05
CA ILE A 25 5.15 16.89 10.80
C ILE A 25 5.26 16.53 12.29
N ALA A 26 5.55 15.26 12.60
CA ALA A 26 5.76 14.85 13.98
C ALA A 26 6.92 15.62 14.64
N SER A 27 8.07 15.75 13.97
CA SER A 27 9.22 16.52 14.48
C SER A 27 8.94 18.03 14.61
N ILE A 28 8.10 18.60 13.75
CA ILE A 28 7.71 20.02 13.81
C ILE A 28 6.83 20.26 15.04
N TYR A 29 5.86 19.38 15.30
CA TYR A 29 5.00 19.49 16.47
C TYR A 29 5.76 19.31 17.79
N THR A 30 6.81 18.48 17.82
CA THR A 30 7.67 18.40 19.01
C THR A 30 8.42 19.69 19.31
N GLU A 31 8.61 20.55 18.31
CA GLU A 31 9.17 21.90 18.48
C GLU A 31 8.10 22.99 18.70
N TYR A 32 6.82 22.62 18.86
CA TYR A 32 5.68 23.54 19.00
C TYR A 32 5.53 24.55 17.84
N LYS A 33 5.89 24.14 16.63
CA LYS A 33 5.78 24.97 15.42
C LYS A 33 4.64 24.50 14.53
N ASP A 34 4.19 25.40 13.66
CA ASP A 34 3.18 25.09 12.64
C ASP A 34 3.82 24.45 11.40
N PRO A 35 3.41 23.23 10.99
CA PRO A 35 3.86 22.60 9.76
C PRO A 35 3.62 23.41 8.49
N SER A 36 2.62 24.30 8.47
CA SER A 36 2.31 25.12 7.30
C SER A 36 3.45 26.06 6.93
N MET A 37 4.24 26.51 7.91
CA MET A 37 5.41 27.37 7.72
C MET A 37 6.60 26.65 7.06
N TYR A 38 6.55 25.32 7.03
CA TYR A 38 7.60 24.45 6.50
C TYR A 38 7.31 23.98 5.07
N VAL A 39 6.12 24.27 4.54
CA VAL A 39 5.75 24.01 3.15
C VAL A 39 6.57 24.90 2.21
N ASP A 40 6.79 24.43 0.98
CA ASP A 40 7.42 25.21 -0.08
C ASP A 40 6.53 26.39 -0.52
N ILE A 41 7.16 27.51 -0.89
CA ILE A 41 6.51 28.77 -1.27
C ILE A 41 5.54 28.60 -2.44
N TYR A 42 5.80 27.64 -3.34
CA TYR A 42 4.98 27.38 -4.52
C TYR A 42 3.55 26.91 -4.20
N TYR A 43 3.32 26.42 -2.98
CA TYR A 43 2.00 26.00 -2.52
C TYR A 43 1.24 27.10 -1.78
N HIS A 44 1.83 28.27 -1.59
CA HIS A 44 1.14 29.38 -0.95
C HIS A 44 0.10 29.97 -1.89
N LYS A 45 -1.07 30.33 -1.33
CA LYS A 45 -2.18 30.95 -2.07
C LYS A 45 -1.74 32.15 -2.91
N GLU A 46 -0.86 32.98 -2.36
CA GLU A 46 -0.34 34.16 -3.06
C GLU A 46 0.41 33.81 -4.34
N ILE A 47 1.27 32.79 -4.29
CA ILE A 47 2.01 32.32 -5.46
C ILE A 47 1.05 31.65 -6.44
N GLN A 48 0.12 30.84 -5.95
CA GLN A 48 -0.90 30.21 -6.80
C GLN A 48 -1.73 31.26 -7.55
N MET A 49 -2.20 32.31 -6.87
CA MET A 49 -2.95 33.40 -7.50
C MET A 49 -2.09 34.20 -8.49
N LYS A 50 -0.79 34.35 -8.26
CA LYS A 50 0.12 34.96 -9.24
C LYS A 50 0.35 34.06 -10.46
N CYS A 51 0.52 32.75 -10.25
CA CYS A 51 0.77 31.79 -11.33
C CYS A 51 -0.47 31.55 -12.21
N TYR A 52 -1.66 31.55 -11.63
CA TYR A 52 -2.93 31.26 -12.31
C TYR A 52 -3.88 32.47 -12.38
N GLY A 53 -3.40 33.66 -12.04
CA GLY A 53 -4.20 34.88 -12.08
C GLY A 53 -4.44 35.37 -13.52
N ASP A 54 -3.52 35.04 -14.41
CA ASP A 54 -3.62 35.37 -15.83
C ASP A 54 -4.63 34.47 -16.54
N VAL A 55 -5.28 35.04 -17.56
CA VAL A 55 -6.24 34.31 -18.39
C VAL A 55 -5.52 33.25 -19.20
N MET A 56 -5.72 31.98 -18.84
CA MET A 56 -5.31 30.85 -19.66
C MET A 56 -6.24 30.75 -20.86
N TYR A 57 -5.74 31.10 -22.05
CA TYR A 57 -6.50 30.92 -23.27
C TYR A 57 -6.74 29.42 -23.51
N GLY A 58 -8.01 29.06 -23.71
CA GLY A 58 -8.37 27.71 -24.10
C GLY A 58 -7.66 27.30 -25.39
N ILE A 59 -7.31 26.02 -25.49
CA ILE A 59 -6.79 25.44 -26.73
C ILE A 59 -7.91 25.53 -27.77
N LYS A 60 -7.61 26.14 -28.93
CA LYS A 60 -8.55 26.26 -30.05
C LYS A 60 -8.92 24.87 -30.59
N MET A 61 -9.99 24.77 -31.36
CA MET A 61 -10.31 23.51 -32.07
C MET A 61 -9.13 23.06 -32.95
N GLU A 62 -8.99 21.76 -33.16
CA GLU A 62 -7.89 21.14 -33.94
C GLU A 62 -7.70 21.80 -35.32
N LYS A 63 -8.78 22.19 -35.98
CA LYS A 63 -8.75 22.89 -37.29
C LYS A 63 -7.96 24.20 -37.29
N TYR A 64 -7.73 24.81 -36.12
CA TYR A 64 -6.97 26.04 -35.94
C TYR A 64 -5.52 25.80 -35.49
N TRP A 65 -5.11 24.55 -35.28
CA TRP A 65 -3.74 24.23 -34.86
C TRP A 65 -2.78 24.35 -36.05
N THR A 66 -1.57 24.83 -35.77
CA THR A 66 -0.52 24.88 -36.79
C THR A 66 -0.12 23.46 -37.16
N LYS A 67 -0.27 23.11 -38.44
CA LYS A 67 0.23 21.82 -38.94
C LYS A 67 1.75 21.79 -38.81
N THR A 68 2.26 20.75 -38.17
CA THR A 68 3.70 20.57 -37.98
C THR A 68 4.19 19.52 -38.97
N GLU A 69 5.40 19.68 -39.52
CA GLU A 69 6.05 18.70 -40.41
C GLU A 69 6.53 17.42 -39.67
N ARG A 70 6.31 17.37 -38.34
CA ARG A 70 6.68 16.22 -37.53
C ARG A 70 5.80 15.02 -37.89
N PRO A 71 6.36 13.80 -37.89
CA PRO A 71 5.58 12.60 -38.11
C PRO A 71 4.49 12.47 -37.05
N THR A 72 3.29 12.10 -37.50
CA THR A 72 2.16 11.81 -36.60
C THR A 72 2.57 10.74 -35.61
N SER A 73 2.41 11.01 -34.31
CA SER A 73 2.66 10.02 -33.25
C SER A 73 1.70 8.85 -33.43
N VAL A 74 2.23 7.69 -33.85
CA VAL A 74 1.45 6.45 -33.87
C VAL A 74 1.28 5.97 -32.44
N PRO A 75 0.05 5.70 -31.97
CA PRO A 75 -0.14 5.19 -30.62
C PRO A 75 0.60 3.86 -30.46
N PRO A 76 1.16 3.57 -29.27
CA PRO A 76 1.79 2.28 -29.03
C PRO A 76 0.77 1.16 -29.25
N LYS A 77 1.22 0.05 -29.84
CA LYS A 77 0.37 -1.13 -30.02
C LYS A 77 -0.13 -1.58 -28.64
N ILE A 78 -1.45 -1.59 -28.45
CA ILE A 78 -2.06 -2.10 -27.22
C ILE A 78 -1.87 -3.61 -27.21
N VAL A 79 -0.98 -4.10 -26.35
CA VAL A 79 -0.81 -5.52 -26.06
C VAL A 79 -1.54 -5.89 -24.77
N LYS A 80 -2.31 -6.98 -24.81
CA LYS A 80 -2.87 -7.58 -23.59
C LYS A 80 -1.69 -8.07 -22.74
N GLN A 81 -1.51 -7.46 -21.57
CA GLN A 81 -0.53 -7.94 -20.60
C GLN A 81 -0.92 -9.37 -20.20
N PRO A 82 0.05 -10.29 -20.01
CA PRO A 82 -0.24 -11.60 -19.46
C PRO A 82 -0.98 -11.41 -18.12
N GLY A 83 -2.15 -12.05 -18.01
CA GLY A 83 -2.95 -11.98 -16.81
C GLY A 83 -2.17 -12.52 -15.61
N ARG A 84 -2.63 -12.16 -14.41
CA ARG A 84 -2.05 -12.68 -13.16
C ARG A 84 -1.98 -14.22 -13.23
N PRO A 85 -0.81 -14.85 -12.97
CA PRO A 85 -0.71 -16.29 -12.86
C PRO A 85 -1.74 -16.84 -11.86
N LYS A 86 -2.37 -17.97 -12.20
CA LYS A 86 -3.29 -18.63 -11.28
C LYS A 86 -2.52 -19.00 -10.00
N LYS A 87 -3.09 -18.68 -8.83
CA LYS A 87 -2.48 -19.03 -7.53
C LYS A 87 -2.39 -20.54 -7.31
N LEU A 88 -3.30 -21.29 -7.92
CA LEU A 88 -3.36 -22.74 -7.82
C LEU A 88 -2.89 -23.34 -9.15
N LYS A 89 -1.96 -24.29 -9.07
CA LYS A 89 -1.62 -25.19 -10.18
C LYS A 89 -2.88 -25.95 -10.58
N ILE A 90 -3.12 -26.10 -11.88
CA ILE A 90 -4.13 -27.05 -12.39
C ILE A 90 -3.54 -28.44 -12.15
N MET A 91 -4.19 -29.23 -11.31
CA MET A 91 -3.73 -30.59 -10.98
C MET A 91 -4.04 -31.55 -12.12
N GLU A 92 -3.13 -32.48 -12.39
CA GLU A 92 -3.36 -33.57 -13.33
C GLU A 92 -4.25 -34.66 -12.69
N ILE A 93 -4.92 -35.45 -13.54
CA ILE A 93 -5.82 -36.52 -13.08
C ILE A 93 -4.98 -37.56 -12.31
N GLY A 94 -5.22 -37.65 -10.99
CA GLY A 94 -4.53 -38.57 -10.09
C GLY A 94 -3.52 -37.93 -9.13
N GLU A 95 -3.25 -36.62 -9.22
CA GLU A 95 -2.45 -35.94 -8.20
C GLU A 95 -3.25 -35.79 -6.89
N ILE A 96 -2.65 -36.17 -5.76
CA ILE A 96 -3.22 -35.97 -4.42
C ILE A 96 -2.99 -34.51 -4.01
N PRO A 97 -4.03 -33.76 -3.58
CA PRO A 97 -3.84 -32.37 -3.19
C PRO A 97 -2.96 -32.29 -1.93
N PRO A 98 -2.06 -31.29 -1.83
CA PRO A 98 -1.27 -31.10 -0.63
C PRO A 98 -2.20 -30.86 0.56
N VAL A 99 -2.11 -31.72 1.58
CA VAL A 99 -2.87 -31.58 2.81
C VAL A 99 -2.42 -30.29 3.50
N SER A 100 -3.34 -29.37 3.76
CA SER A 100 -3.00 -28.10 4.40
C SER A 100 -2.53 -28.35 5.84
N GLU A 101 -1.45 -27.67 6.24
CA GLU A 101 -0.81 -27.78 7.56
C GLU A 101 -1.80 -27.58 8.73
N LYS A 102 -2.82 -26.74 8.52
CA LYS A 102 -3.91 -26.49 9.48
C LYS A 102 -4.79 -27.73 9.76
N VAL A 103 -4.97 -28.60 8.77
CA VAL A 103 -5.75 -29.84 8.92
C VAL A 103 -4.96 -30.87 9.75
N GLN A 104 -3.63 -30.95 9.58
CA GLN A 104 -2.77 -31.81 10.39
C GLN A 104 -2.73 -31.33 11.86
N ALA A 105 -2.58 -30.02 12.08
CA ALA A 105 -2.59 -29.44 13.43
C ALA A 105 -3.92 -29.72 14.15
N ASN A 106 -5.06 -29.58 13.46
CA ASN A 106 -6.37 -29.88 14.05
C ASN A 106 -6.54 -31.35 14.43
N ALA A 107 -6.03 -32.29 13.62
CA ALA A 107 -6.07 -33.72 13.95
C ALA A 107 -5.25 -34.06 15.20
N GLN A 108 -4.08 -33.44 15.36
CA GLN A 108 -3.23 -33.59 16.55
C GLN A 108 -3.89 -33.03 17.81
N VAL A 109 -4.52 -31.85 17.71
CA VAL A 109 -5.25 -31.22 18.83
C VAL A 109 -6.46 -32.07 19.25
N ILE A 110 -7.25 -32.59 18.30
CA ILE A 110 -8.40 -33.45 18.59
C ILE A 110 -7.95 -34.74 19.30
N HIS A 111 -6.85 -35.36 18.85
CA HIS A 111 -6.29 -36.56 19.50
C HIS A 111 -5.84 -36.28 20.94
N MET A 112 -5.13 -35.18 21.17
CA MET A 112 -4.68 -34.77 22.51
C MET A 112 -5.85 -34.49 23.45
N GLN A 113 -6.89 -33.81 22.97
CA GLN A 113 -8.10 -33.52 23.75
C GLN A 113 -8.87 -34.81 24.11
N CYS A 114 -8.96 -35.77 23.18
CA CYS A 114 -9.61 -37.05 23.44
C CYS A 114 -8.86 -37.89 24.51
N LEU A 115 -7.52 -37.88 24.48
CA LEU A 115 -6.70 -38.55 25.49
C LEU A 115 -6.85 -37.91 26.88
N GLN A 116 -6.94 -36.58 26.93
CA GLN A 116 -7.15 -35.84 28.18
C GLN A 116 -8.55 -36.12 28.76
N ALA A 117 -9.61 -36.07 27.95
CA ALA A 117 -10.96 -36.38 28.39
C ALA A 117 -11.09 -37.79 28.97
N ARG A 118 -10.45 -38.78 28.34
CA ARG A 118 -10.41 -40.16 28.84
C ARG A 118 -9.67 -40.27 30.17
N ARG A 119 -8.60 -39.49 30.37
CA ARG A 119 -7.84 -39.45 31.64
C ARG A 119 -8.67 -38.81 32.76
N SER A 120 -9.36 -37.72 32.47
CA SER A 120 -10.24 -37.05 33.44
C SER A 120 -11.39 -37.96 33.88
N GLN A 121 -12.04 -38.66 32.94
CA GLN A 121 -13.08 -39.65 33.27
C GLN A 121 -12.56 -40.78 34.16
N LEU A 122 -11.34 -41.28 33.92
CA LEU A 122 -10.74 -42.31 34.77
C LEU A 122 -10.39 -41.80 36.17
N GLN A 123 -10.03 -40.52 36.32
CA GLN A 123 -9.76 -39.90 37.61
C GLN A 123 -11.04 -39.67 38.43
N GLU A 124 -12.12 -39.24 37.78
CA GLU A 124 -13.43 -39.08 38.42
C GLU A 124 -13.98 -40.43 38.92
N LEU A 125 -13.87 -41.49 38.11
CA LEU A 125 -14.24 -42.85 38.54
C LEU A 125 -13.47 -43.33 39.77
N PHE A 126 -12.21 -42.89 39.92
CA PHE A 126 -11.37 -43.25 41.07
C PHE A 126 -11.78 -42.51 42.35
N GLN A 127 -12.33 -41.30 42.23
CA GLN A 127 -12.79 -40.48 43.35
C GLN A 127 -14.18 -40.88 43.85
N THR A 128 -15.03 -41.45 42.99
CA THR A 128 -16.38 -41.92 43.35
C THR A 128 -16.41 -43.27 44.08
N CYS A 129 -15.25 -43.92 44.26
CA CYS A 129 -15.10 -45.21 44.97
C CYS A 129 -14.52 -45.08 46.39
N GLN A 130 -14.48 -43.87 46.97
CA GLN A 130 -14.28 -43.62 48.41
C GLN A 130 -15.61 -43.19 49.04
#